data_AF-A0A076MQV3-F1
#
_entry.id   AF-A0A076MQV3-F1
#
_cell.length_a   1.000
_cell.length_b   1.000
_cell.length_c   1.000
_cell.angle_alpha   90.00
_cell.angle_beta   90.00
_cell.angle_gamma   90.00
#
_symmetry.space_group_name_H-M   'P 1'
#
loop_
_entity.id
_entity.type
_entity.pdbx_description
1 polymer ?
#
loop_
_entity_poly.entity_id
_entity_poly.type
_entity_poly.pdbx_seq_one_letter_code
_entity_poly.pdbx_strand_id
1 'polypeptide(L)'
;MALTLRLVCGVPTPDVAAARISFRMPAPAELPEQLDAVRTTIHLLFTTGHTAPSGESLTRVSCAERALELARLLRELVPDSREVRGLLALLPMGHARQATRTDGTGRLLLLSEQDRSRWDRAALAEADELVVSALRGGPPGRFALQVAIAMPHASAPSYEETDWPQILVLYDELAKVWPSPVVALNRTVAVAMVDGPAQALAEVTELEADPRLSGYHYLPAIKADLLRRSGRFAEAAGCYEEALRLTDNEVELAFLAERLAEMRETGSVG
;
A
#
# COMPACT_ATOMS: atom_id res chain seq x y z
N MET A 1 -3.76 8.96 -11.31
CA MET A 1 -3.55 8.13 -10.16
C MET A 1 -2.62 8.71 -9.12
N ALA A 2 -2.25 9.98 -9.00
CA ALA A 2 -2.54 11.25 -9.64
C ALA A 2 -3.97 11.47 -10.18
N LEU A 3 -4.93 11.54 -9.26
CA LEU A 3 -6.27 12.12 -9.45
C LEU A 3 -7.40 11.19 -9.94
N THR A 4 -8.22 10.72 -9.00
CA THR A 4 -9.49 11.40 -8.71
C THR A 4 -9.86 11.16 -7.24
N LEU A 5 -9.36 12.03 -6.37
CA LEU A 5 -10.19 12.57 -5.29
C LEU A 5 -9.77 14.00 -4.96
N ARG A 6 -9.75 14.81 -6.02
CA ARG A 6 -10.26 16.19 -5.98
C ARG A 6 -11.81 16.19 -5.83
N LEU A 7 -12.30 15.30 -4.98
CA LEU A 7 -13.69 15.15 -4.53
C LEU A 7 -13.78 15.01 -3.00
N VAL A 8 -12.66 15.17 -2.28
CA VAL A 8 -12.62 15.44 -0.82
C VAL A 8 -11.69 16.64 -0.49
N CYS A 9 -11.22 17.38 -1.50
CA CYS A 9 -10.46 18.63 -1.30
C CYS A 9 -11.10 19.79 -2.07
N GLY A 10 -12.27 20.23 -1.59
CA GLY A 10 -12.90 21.50 -1.94
C GLY A 10 -12.87 22.44 -0.75
N VAL A 11 -11.70 22.97 -0.42
CA VAL A 11 -11.56 24.11 0.49
C VAL A 11 -10.81 25.18 -0.31
N PRO A 12 -11.50 26.17 -0.92
CA PRO A 12 -10.91 27.52 -0.90
C PRO A 12 -10.62 27.80 0.57
N THR A 13 -9.51 28.42 0.95
CA THR A 13 -9.40 28.91 2.33
C THR A 13 -10.60 29.83 2.63
N PRO A 14 -11.47 29.44 3.58
CA PRO A 14 -11.65 30.27 4.73
C PRO A 14 -11.01 29.52 5.89
N ASP A 15 -10.37 30.31 6.73
CA ASP A 15 -10.15 30.04 8.14
C ASP A 15 -11.05 28.89 8.66
N VAL A 16 -10.48 27.75 9.05
CA VAL A 16 -11.25 26.65 9.66
C VAL A 16 -11.82 27.09 11.02
N ALA A 17 -11.39 28.24 11.56
CA ALA A 17 -12.07 28.91 12.67
C ALA A 17 -13.38 29.61 12.25
N ALA A 18 -13.61 29.84 10.96
CA ALA A 18 -14.83 30.46 10.41
C ALA A 18 -15.90 29.43 10.00
N ALA A 19 -15.56 28.16 9.86
CA ALA A 19 -16.54 27.10 9.68
C ALA A 19 -17.18 26.76 11.03
N ARG A 20 -18.39 27.25 11.28
CA ARG A 20 -19.25 26.75 12.38
C ARG A 20 -19.66 25.30 12.09
N ILE A 21 -18.72 24.36 12.14
CA ILE A 21 -19.00 22.93 12.12
C ILE A 21 -19.61 22.62 13.49
N SER A 22 -20.94 22.56 13.55
CA SER A 22 -21.65 22.13 14.74
C SER A 22 -21.32 20.66 14.97
N PHE A 23 -20.41 20.40 15.89
CA PHE A 23 -20.16 19.05 16.40
C PHE A 23 -21.45 18.54 17.04
N ARG A 24 -22.03 17.47 16.48
CA ARG A 24 -23.11 16.70 17.11
C ARG A 24 -22.63 15.29 17.36
N MET A 25 -23.09 14.69 18.45
CA MET A 25 -22.91 13.27 18.66
C MET A 25 -23.70 12.49 17.59
N PRO A 26 -23.08 11.52 16.90
CA PRO A 26 -23.81 10.61 16.04
C PRO A 26 -24.87 9.83 16.82
N ALA A 27 -26.00 9.56 16.17
CA ALA A 27 -26.95 8.59 16.66
C ALA A 27 -26.32 7.17 16.60
N PRO A 28 -26.75 6.22 17.44
CA PRO A 28 -26.20 4.86 17.45
C PRO A 28 -26.21 4.15 16.08
N ALA A 29 -27.22 4.43 15.25
CA ALA A 29 -27.33 3.86 13.90
C ALA A 29 -26.28 4.42 12.91
N GLU A 30 -25.72 5.60 13.16
CA GLU A 30 -24.70 6.25 12.33
C GLU A 30 -23.27 5.78 12.69
N LEU A 31 -23.10 5.18 13.88
CA LEU A 31 -21.80 4.76 14.40
C LEU A 31 -21.05 3.78 13.48
N PRO A 32 -21.67 2.77 12.85
CA PRO A 32 -20.93 1.85 11.98
C PRO A 32 -20.28 2.54 10.78
N GLU A 33 -21.02 3.44 10.12
CA GLU A 33 -20.53 4.20 8.96
C GLU A 33 -19.44 5.19 9.37
N GLN A 34 -19.65 5.93 10.46
CA GLN A 34 -18.63 6.85 10.96
C GLN A 34 -17.35 6.14 11.41
N LEU A 35 -17.48 4.97 12.02
CA LEU A 35 -16.32 4.14 12.38
C LEU A 35 -15.57 3.68 11.12
N ASP A 36 -16.26 3.40 10.01
CA ASP A 36 -15.59 3.11 8.74
C ASP A 36 -14.81 4.31 8.20
N ALA A 37 -15.41 5.49 8.22
CA ALA A 37 -14.76 6.72 7.79
C ALA A 37 -13.51 7.04 8.65
N VAL A 38 -13.60 6.88 9.98
CA VAL A 38 -12.47 7.10 10.91
C VAL A 38 -11.34 6.12 10.63
N ARG A 39 -11.65 4.81 10.52
CA ARG A 39 -10.63 3.79 10.19
C ARG A 39 -9.95 4.06 8.86
N THR A 40 -10.73 4.43 7.83
CA THR A 40 -10.21 4.79 6.51
C THR A 40 -9.27 5.99 6.60
N THR A 41 -9.65 7.02 7.35
CA THR A 41 -8.84 8.23 7.53
C THR A 41 -7.52 7.93 8.23
N ILE A 42 -7.55 7.12 9.30
CA ILE A 42 -6.35 6.68 9.99
C ILE A 42 -5.43 5.87 9.06
N HIS A 43 -6.00 4.95 8.26
CA HIS A 43 -5.22 4.18 7.30
C HIS A 43 -4.60 5.06 6.20
N LEU A 44 -5.32 6.06 5.70
CA LEU A 44 -4.81 7.02 4.72
C LEU A 44 -3.68 7.88 5.30
N LEU A 45 -3.82 8.33 6.55
CA LEU A 45 -2.75 9.06 7.25
C LEU A 45 -1.50 8.18 7.38
N PHE A 46 -1.68 6.91 7.74
CA PHE A 46 -0.58 5.97 7.84
C PHE A 46 0.10 5.72 6.49
N THR A 47 -0.66 5.41 5.44
CA THR A 47 -0.10 5.12 4.11
C THR A 47 0.62 6.32 3.51
N THR A 48 0.12 7.53 3.73
CA THR A 48 0.78 8.80 3.39
C THR A 48 2.08 9.02 4.18
N GLY A 49 2.11 8.60 5.46
CA GLY A 49 3.32 8.62 6.26
C GLY A 49 4.33 7.55 5.85
N HIS A 50 3.83 6.37 5.49
CA HIS A 50 4.62 5.24 5.05
C HIS A 50 5.31 5.54 3.73
N THR A 51 4.60 6.01 2.71
CA THR A 51 5.22 6.49 1.46
C THR A 51 4.69 7.87 1.16
N ALA A 52 5.57 8.87 1.29
CA ALA A 52 5.19 10.25 1.11
C ALA A 52 4.80 10.47 -0.35
N PRO A 53 3.63 11.05 -0.66
CA PRO A 53 3.20 11.24 -2.04
C PRO A 53 4.10 12.22 -2.80
N SER A 54 4.86 13.06 -2.09
CA SER A 54 5.80 14.02 -2.66
C SER A 54 6.89 14.42 -1.67
N GLY A 55 7.99 14.95 -2.22
CA GLY A 55 9.13 15.53 -1.51
C GLY A 55 10.39 14.66 -1.51
N GLU A 56 11.43 15.18 -0.83
CA GLU A 56 12.79 14.63 -0.82
C GLU A 56 12.95 13.34 -0.01
N SER A 57 11.99 13.04 0.87
CA SER A 57 12.03 11.86 1.76
C SER A 57 11.02 10.81 1.34
N LEU A 58 11.41 9.53 1.38
CA LEU A 58 10.52 8.41 1.10
C LEU A 58 9.33 8.35 2.08
N THR A 59 9.54 8.76 3.33
CA THR A 59 8.55 8.62 4.42
C THR A 59 8.31 9.94 5.14
N ARG A 60 7.12 10.12 5.69
CA ARG A 60 6.79 11.17 6.68
C ARG A 60 6.49 10.49 8.01
N VAL A 61 7.54 10.20 8.76
CA VAL A 61 7.51 9.37 9.99
C VAL A 61 6.46 9.87 10.98
N SER A 62 6.39 11.19 11.22
CA SER A 62 5.43 11.80 12.14
C SER A 62 3.96 11.53 11.78
N CYS A 63 3.62 11.39 10.49
CA CYS A 63 2.27 11.01 10.08
C CYS A 63 1.96 9.54 10.41
N ALA A 64 2.92 8.64 10.17
CA ALA A 64 2.76 7.22 10.47
C ALA A 64 2.64 6.97 11.98
N GLU A 65 3.48 7.63 12.79
CA GLU A 65 3.41 7.60 14.26
C GLU A 65 2.07 8.12 14.77
N ARG A 66 1.60 9.26 14.25
CA ARG A 66 0.30 9.82 14.62
C ARG A 66 -0.86 8.88 14.26
N ALA A 67 -0.80 8.22 13.11
CA ALA A 67 -1.82 7.24 12.74
C ALA A 67 -1.84 6.04 13.68
N LEU A 68 -0.66 5.57 14.12
CA LEU A 68 -0.55 4.49 15.11
C LEU A 68 -1.15 4.90 16.46
N GLU A 69 -0.86 6.11 16.94
CA GLU A 69 -1.47 6.65 18.17
C GLU A 69 -3.00 6.71 18.07
N LEU A 70 -3.53 7.22 16.94
CA LEU A 70 -4.98 7.28 16.70
C LEU A 70 -5.62 5.88 16.63
N ALA A 71 -4.94 4.90 16.04
CA ALA A 71 -5.41 3.52 16.01
C ALA A 71 -5.47 2.89 17.40
N ARG A 72 -4.47 3.16 18.26
CA ARG A 72 -4.46 2.73 19.68
C ARG A 72 -5.61 3.36 20.46
N LEU A 73 -5.83 4.67 20.32
CA LEU A 73 -6.98 5.36 20.95
C LEU A 73 -8.32 4.79 20.45
N LEU A 74 -8.45 4.53 19.15
CA LEU A 74 -9.66 3.92 18.60
C LEU A 74 -9.91 2.51 19.15
N ARG A 75 -8.84 1.74 19.40
CA ARG A 75 -8.89 0.42 20.01
C ARG A 75 -9.41 0.46 21.45
N GLU A 76 -9.03 1.48 22.22
CA GLU A 76 -9.53 1.70 23.59
C GLU A 76 -11.02 2.08 23.59
N LEU A 77 -11.46 2.90 22.63
CA LEU A 77 -12.84 3.35 22.53
C LEU A 77 -13.81 2.26 22.01
N VAL A 78 -13.31 1.34 21.17
CA VAL A 78 -14.13 0.28 20.55
C VAL A 78 -13.45 -1.10 20.69
N PRO A 79 -13.31 -1.62 21.92
CA PRO A 79 -12.49 -2.80 22.23
C PRO A 79 -13.05 -4.13 21.69
N ASP A 80 -14.31 -4.17 21.24
CA ASP A 80 -14.87 -5.38 20.65
C ASP A 80 -14.72 -5.42 19.12
N SER A 81 -14.42 -4.28 18.50
CA SER A 81 -14.33 -4.18 17.03
C SER A 81 -13.14 -4.97 16.47
N ARG A 82 -13.43 -6.00 15.68
CA ARG A 82 -12.43 -6.80 14.97
C ARG A 82 -11.68 -6.00 13.92
N GLU A 83 -12.38 -5.16 13.18
CA GLU A 83 -11.76 -4.34 12.13
C GLU A 83 -10.87 -3.22 12.70
N VAL A 84 -11.15 -2.72 13.91
CA VAL A 84 -10.23 -1.82 14.60
C VAL A 84 -8.94 -2.56 15.00
N ARG A 85 -9.05 -3.82 15.42
CA ARG A 85 -7.87 -4.69 15.64
C ARG A 85 -7.11 -4.96 14.35
N GLY A 86 -7.80 -5.24 13.25
CA GLY A 86 -7.19 -5.41 11.93
C GLY A 86 -6.43 -4.15 11.50
N LEU A 87 -7.02 -2.96 11.68
CA LEU A 87 -6.34 -1.69 11.39
C LEU A 87 -5.12 -1.50 12.28
N LEU A 88 -5.26 -1.69 13.60
CA LEU A 88 -4.15 -1.54 14.54
C LEU A 88 -3.04 -2.57 14.29
N ALA A 89 -3.35 -3.78 13.81
CA ALA A 89 -2.33 -4.76 13.41
C ALA A 89 -1.59 -4.33 12.13
N LEU A 90 -2.26 -3.64 11.21
CA LEU A 90 -1.69 -3.24 9.93
C LEU A 90 -0.60 -2.17 10.06
N LEU A 91 -0.78 -1.21 10.97
CA LEU A 91 0.11 -0.05 11.04
C LEU A 91 1.52 -0.42 11.56
N PRO A 92 1.68 -1.13 12.70
CA PRO A 92 2.98 -1.62 13.17
C PRO A 92 3.66 -2.49 12.13
N MET A 93 2.88 -3.30 11.39
CA MET A 93 3.41 -4.14 10.32
C MET A 93 4.06 -3.37 9.18
N GLY A 94 3.40 -2.32 8.71
CA GLY A 94 4.00 -1.43 7.72
C GLY A 94 5.23 -0.70 8.27
N HIS A 95 5.19 -0.33 9.55
CA HIS A 95 6.25 0.43 10.21
C HIS A 95 7.47 -0.42 10.57
N ALA A 96 7.32 -1.71 10.82
CA ALA A 96 8.37 -2.60 11.32
C ALA A 96 9.63 -2.64 10.45
N ARG A 97 9.48 -2.38 9.15
CA ARG A 97 10.57 -2.37 8.17
C ARG A 97 11.12 -0.98 7.85
N GLN A 98 10.60 0.09 8.47
CA GLN A 98 10.88 1.48 8.10
C GLN A 98 12.37 1.82 8.01
N ALA A 99 13.18 1.33 8.95
CA ALA A 99 14.64 1.54 8.99
C ALA A 99 15.44 0.82 7.88
N THR A 100 14.79 0.00 7.06
CA THR A 100 15.42 -0.83 6.01
C THR A 100 14.86 -0.57 4.62
N ARG A 101 14.00 0.45 4.47
CA ARG A 101 13.40 0.82 3.18
C ARG A 101 14.31 1.67 2.30
N THR A 102 15.36 2.23 2.88
CA THR A 102 16.41 2.95 2.18
C THR A 102 17.77 2.50 2.67
N ASP A 103 18.80 2.60 1.84
CA ASP A 103 20.17 2.38 2.27
C ASP A 103 20.77 3.63 2.94
N GLY A 104 22.06 3.59 3.29
CA GLY A 104 22.77 4.70 3.94
C GLY A 104 22.90 5.97 3.10
N THR A 105 22.57 5.90 1.79
CA THR A 105 22.54 7.06 0.88
C THR A 105 21.14 7.61 0.67
N GLY A 106 20.10 6.95 1.21
CA GLY A 106 18.71 7.31 0.99
C GLY A 106 18.08 6.67 -0.25
N ARG A 107 18.82 5.82 -0.99
CA ARG A 107 18.29 5.08 -2.14
C ARG A 107 17.21 4.11 -1.69
N LEU A 108 16.11 4.03 -2.44
CA LEU A 108 15.03 3.07 -2.21
C LEU A 108 15.55 1.62 -2.30
N LEU A 109 15.18 0.80 -1.32
CA LEU A 109 15.43 -0.64 -1.31
C LEU A 109 14.13 -1.41 -1.58
N LEU A 110 14.13 -2.27 -2.60
CA LEU A 110 13.05 -3.23 -2.86
C LEU A 110 12.92 -4.19 -1.67
N LEU A 111 11.74 -4.78 -1.49
CA LEU A 111 11.50 -5.71 -0.38
C LEU A 111 12.52 -6.87 -0.33
N SER A 112 12.99 -7.34 -1.48
CA SER A 112 14.03 -8.37 -1.61
C SER A 112 15.43 -7.90 -1.19
N GLU A 113 15.69 -6.60 -1.21
CA GLU A 113 16.97 -5.98 -0.81
C GLU A 113 16.99 -5.60 0.68
N GLN A 114 15.84 -5.60 1.38
CA GLN A 114 15.75 -5.15 2.76
C GLN A 114 16.31 -6.19 3.72
N ASP A 115 17.17 -5.74 4.63
CA ASP A 115 17.71 -6.59 5.69
C ASP A 115 16.64 -6.89 6.75
N ARG A 116 15.98 -8.05 6.61
CA ARG A 116 14.93 -8.52 7.54
C ARG A 116 15.42 -8.72 8.97
N SER A 117 16.72 -8.89 9.20
CA SER A 117 17.26 -9.03 10.57
C SER A 117 17.10 -7.75 11.39
N ARG A 118 16.99 -6.60 10.71
CA ARG A 118 16.83 -5.27 11.29
C ARG A 118 15.38 -4.82 11.40
N TRP A 119 14.41 -5.66 11.07
CA TRP A 119 12.99 -5.35 11.25
C TRP A 119 12.60 -5.37 12.73
N ASP A 120 11.69 -4.48 13.12
CA ASP A 120 11.19 -4.38 14.48
C ASP A 120 10.38 -5.63 14.85
N ARG A 121 11.04 -6.57 15.55
CA ARG A 121 10.44 -7.83 15.98
C ARG A 121 9.30 -7.65 16.98
N ALA A 122 9.32 -6.58 17.77
CA ALA A 122 8.24 -6.30 18.72
C ALA A 122 6.99 -5.83 17.97
N ALA A 123 7.13 -4.94 16.99
CA ALA A 123 6.02 -4.50 16.15
C ALA A 123 5.42 -5.65 15.32
N LEU A 124 6.26 -6.57 14.81
CA LEU A 124 5.80 -7.77 14.12
C LEU A 124 5.01 -8.71 15.05
N ALA A 125 5.51 -8.95 16.26
CA ALA A 125 4.82 -9.79 17.24
C ALA A 125 3.47 -9.19 17.69
N GLU A 126 3.41 -7.88 17.94
CA GLU A 126 2.17 -7.17 18.28
C GLU A 126 1.12 -7.33 17.16
N ALA A 127 1.54 -7.19 15.89
CA ALA A 127 0.65 -7.36 14.76
C ALA A 127 0.13 -8.79 14.58
N ASP A 128 0.99 -9.80 14.82
CA ASP A 128 0.62 -11.21 14.75
C ASP A 128 -0.46 -11.57 15.80
N GLU A 129 -0.29 -11.12 17.03
CA GLU A 129 -1.29 -11.33 18.08
C GLU A 129 -2.64 -10.68 17.73
N LEU A 130 -2.60 -9.45 17.22
CA LEU A 130 -3.80 -8.69 16.87
C LEU A 130 -4.53 -9.30 15.66
N VAL A 131 -3.81 -9.73 14.61
CA VAL A 131 -4.42 -10.25 13.38
C VAL A 131 -5.15 -11.56 13.62
N VAL A 132 -4.59 -12.47 14.42
CA VAL A 132 -5.26 -13.74 14.77
C VAL A 132 -6.61 -13.45 15.42
N SER A 133 -6.67 -12.46 16.30
CA SER A 133 -7.90 -12.07 16.97
C SER A 133 -8.89 -11.34 16.04
N ALA A 134 -8.39 -10.61 15.04
CA ALA A 134 -9.20 -9.88 14.05
C ALA A 134 -9.87 -10.82 13.03
N LEU A 135 -9.22 -11.95 12.70
CA LEU A 135 -9.72 -12.95 11.76
C LEU A 135 -10.74 -13.94 12.38
N ARG A 136 -10.80 -14.05 13.71
CA ARG A 136 -11.73 -14.98 14.40
C ARG A 136 -13.14 -14.40 14.57
N GLY A 137 -14.16 -15.24 14.39
CA GLY A 137 -15.55 -14.92 14.77
C GLY A 137 -16.49 -14.52 13.63
N GLY A 138 -16.15 -14.85 12.38
CA GLY A 138 -16.99 -14.61 11.20
C GLY A 138 -16.16 -14.20 9.99
N PRO A 139 -16.80 -13.77 8.89
CA PRO A 139 -16.08 -13.25 7.72
C PRO A 139 -15.15 -12.10 8.12
N PRO A 140 -13.88 -12.11 7.66
CA PRO A 140 -12.93 -11.06 7.96
C PRO A 140 -13.29 -9.79 7.18
N GLY A 141 -13.00 -8.62 7.75
CA GLY A 141 -13.12 -7.36 7.03
C GLY A 141 -11.82 -6.95 6.34
N ARG A 142 -11.84 -5.80 5.67
CA ARG A 142 -10.78 -5.37 4.77
C ARG A 142 -9.43 -5.21 5.46
N PHE A 143 -9.40 -4.69 6.69
CA PHE A 143 -8.13 -4.44 7.37
C PHE A 143 -7.52 -5.74 7.88
N ALA A 144 -8.33 -6.66 8.39
CA ALA A 144 -7.84 -7.98 8.80
C ALA A 144 -7.23 -8.74 7.60
N LEU A 145 -7.86 -8.67 6.42
CA LEU A 145 -7.34 -9.26 5.19
C LEU A 145 -6.05 -8.57 4.71
N GLN A 146 -5.96 -7.24 4.78
CA GLN A 146 -4.73 -6.53 4.43
C GLN A 146 -3.54 -6.92 5.32
N VAL A 147 -3.76 -7.13 6.62
CA VAL A 147 -2.69 -7.64 7.50
C VAL A 147 -2.35 -9.08 7.15
N ALA A 148 -3.35 -9.93 6.92
CA ALA A 148 -3.13 -11.30 6.51
C ALA A 148 -2.29 -11.39 5.21
N ILE A 149 -2.46 -10.45 4.27
CA ILE A 149 -1.61 -10.34 3.07
C ILE A 149 -0.18 -9.90 3.43
N ALA A 150 -0.03 -8.97 4.37
CA ALA A 150 1.29 -8.46 4.77
C ALA A 150 2.11 -9.48 5.58
N MET A 151 1.45 -10.37 6.34
CA MET A 151 2.09 -11.31 7.27
C MET A 151 3.06 -12.30 6.62
N PRO A 152 2.71 -12.98 5.50
CA PRO A 152 3.64 -13.86 4.80
C PRO A 152 4.92 -13.15 4.36
N HIS A 153 4.85 -11.89 3.93
CA HIS A 153 6.04 -11.11 3.60
C HIS A 153 6.95 -10.85 4.80
N ALA A 154 6.34 -10.59 5.96
CA ALA A 154 7.07 -10.25 7.18
C ALA A 154 7.69 -11.47 7.89
N SER A 155 7.02 -12.62 7.75
CA SER A 155 7.36 -13.85 8.48
C SER A 155 8.26 -14.79 7.68
N ALA A 156 8.33 -14.61 6.35
CA ALA A 156 9.19 -15.42 5.50
C ALA A 156 10.69 -15.19 5.85
N PRO A 157 11.51 -16.26 5.93
CA PRO A 157 12.94 -16.13 6.19
C PRO A 157 13.68 -15.34 5.11
N SER A 158 13.23 -15.47 3.85
CA SER A 158 13.77 -14.79 2.67
C SER A 158 12.63 -14.30 1.75
N TYR A 159 12.96 -13.59 0.68
CA TYR A 159 11.94 -13.10 -0.26
C TYR A 159 11.43 -14.23 -1.14
N GLU A 160 12.33 -15.12 -1.51
CA GLU A 160 12.14 -16.33 -2.29
C GLU A 160 11.24 -17.33 -1.58
N GLU A 161 11.29 -17.37 -0.23
CA GLU A 161 10.45 -18.23 0.61
C GLU A 161 9.11 -17.59 1.01
N THR A 162 8.72 -16.48 0.41
CA THR A 162 7.39 -15.88 0.63
C THR A 162 6.29 -16.80 0.07
N ASP A 163 5.24 -17.07 0.84
CA ASP A 163 4.08 -17.86 0.41
C ASP A 163 3.17 -17.04 -0.53
N TRP A 164 3.60 -16.92 -1.79
CA TRP A 164 2.85 -16.24 -2.85
C TRP A 164 1.49 -16.88 -3.16
N PRO A 165 1.33 -18.21 -3.21
CA PRO A 165 0.01 -18.84 -3.34
C PRO A 165 -0.97 -18.40 -2.26
N GLN A 166 -0.54 -18.34 -0.98
CA GLN A 166 -1.38 -17.85 0.10
C GLN A 166 -1.73 -16.37 -0.08
N ILE A 167 -0.77 -15.53 -0.46
CA ILE A 167 -1.02 -14.09 -0.72
C ILE A 167 -2.05 -13.91 -1.83
N LEU A 168 -1.97 -14.68 -2.91
CA LEU A 168 -2.93 -14.61 -4.01
C LEU A 168 -4.36 -14.93 -3.55
N VAL A 169 -4.53 -16.00 -2.78
CA VAL A 169 -5.83 -16.36 -2.18
C VAL A 169 -6.35 -15.24 -1.27
N LEU A 170 -5.49 -14.61 -0.47
CA LEU A 170 -5.89 -13.52 0.41
C LEU A 170 -6.29 -12.25 -0.36
N TYR A 171 -5.62 -11.96 -1.49
CA TYR A 171 -6.06 -10.90 -2.40
C TYR A 171 -7.42 -11.22 -3.05
N ASP A 172 -7.67 -12.48 -3.42
CA ASP A 172 -8.98 -12.91 -3.94
C ASP A 172 -10.10 -12.69 -2.90
N GLU A 173 -9.84 -13.01 -1.62
CA GLU A 173 -10.78 -12.72 -0.53
C GLU A 173 -10.95 -11.22 -0.28
N LEU A 174 -9.85 -10.44 -0.32
CA LEU A 174 -9.92 -8.99 -0.16
C LEU A 174 -10.73 -8.34 -1.28
N ALA A 175 -10.61 -8.81 -2.52
CA ALA A 175 -11.37 -8.29 -3.65
C ALA A 175 -12.88 -8.51 -3.52
N LYS A 176 -13.31 -9.59 -2.84
CA LYS A 176 -14.73 -9.86 -2.54
C LYS A 176 -15.29 -8.90 -1.49
N VAL A 177 -14.49 -8.60 -0.46
CA VAL A 177 -14.90 -7.73 0.65
C VAL A 177 -14.76 -6.25 0.31
N TRP A 178 -13.75 -5.89 -0.49
CA TRP A 178 -13.38 -4.53 -0.86
C TRP A 178 -13.00 -4.47 -2.34
N PRO A 179 -13.99 -4.45 -3.26
CA PRO A 179 -13.76 -4.42 -4.69
C PRO A 179 -13.16 -3.07 -5.11
N SER A 180 -11.85 -3.03 -5.24
CA SER A 180 -11.09 -1.83 -5.58
C SER A 180 -10.12 -2.15 -6.73
N PRO A 181 -10.01 -1.28 -7.74
CA PRO A 181 -9.06 -1.49 -8.83
C PRO A 181 -7.61 -1.41 -8.34
N VAL A 182 -7.33 -0.72 -7.22
CA VAL A 182 -6.01 -0.75 -6.57
C VAL A 182 -5.72 -2.13 -5.95
N VAL A 183 -6.73 -2.77 -5.35
CA VAL A 183 -6.60 -4.14 -4.83
C VAL A 183 -6.38 -5.11 -5.99
N ALA A 184 -7.15 -4.97 -7.08
CA ALA A 184 -6.98 -5.79 -8.28
C ALA A 184 -5.59 -5.61 -8.90
N LEU A 185 -5.08 -4.37 -8.99
CA LEU A 185 -3.73 -4.11 -9.47
C LEU A 185 -2.66 -4.74 -8.56
N ASN A 186 -2.77 -4.58 -7.24
CA ASN A 186 -1.82 -5.18 -6.31
C ASN A 186 -1.84 -6.71 -6.38
N ARG A 187 -3.01 -7.32 -6.60
CA ARG A 187 -3.16 -8.77 -6.81
C ARG A 187 -2.33 -9.26 -8.01
N THR A 188 -2.22 -8.49 -9.09
CA THR A 188 -1.43 -8.89 -10.26
C THR A 188 0.05 -9.16 -9.92
N VAL A 189 0.59 -8.53 -8.89
CA VAL A 189 1.94 -8.83 -8.39
C VAL A 189 2.00 -10.25 -7.83
N ALA A 190 0.99 -10.69 -7.08
CA ALA A 190 0.91 -12.06 -6.58
C ALA A 190 0.72 -13.07 -7.73
N VAL A 191 -0.13 -12.76 -8.72
CA VAL A 191 -0.27 -13.56 -9.95
C VAL A 191 1.08 -13.70 -10.65
N ALA A 192 1.86 -12.63 -10.76
CA ALA A 192 3.16 -12.68 -11.42
C ALA A 192 4.17 -13.60 -10.73
N MET A 193 3.99 -13.84 -9.43
CA MET A 193 4.84 -14.72 -8.63
C MET A 193 4.37 -16.18 -8.63
N VAL A 194 3.07 -16.41 -8.83
CA VAL A 194 2.47 -17.76 -8.87
C VAL A 194 2.41 -18.30 -10.31
N ASP A 195 1.80 -17.54 -11.21
CA ASP A 195 1.49 -17.95 -12.59
C ASP A 195 2.45 -17.34 -13.62
N GLY A 196 3.29 -16.39 -13.19
CA GLY A 196 4.32 -15.77 -14.00
C GLY A 196 3.92 -14.43 -14.62
N PRO A 197 4.92 -13.67 -15.12
CA PRO A 197 4.74 -12.28 -15.51
C PRO A 197 3.80 -12.09 -16.72
N ALA A 198 3.70 -13.07 -17.61
CA ALA A 198 2.81 -13.01 -18.77
C ALA A 198 1.32 -13.00 -18.39
N GLN A 199 0.93 -13.84 -17.42
CA GLN A 199 -0.45 -13.91 -16.92
C GLN A 199 -0.82 -12.61 -16.20
N ALA A 200 0.05 -12.12 -15.32
CA ALA A 200 -0.15 -10.86 -14.63
C ALA A 200 -0.25 -9.67 -15.60
N LEU A 201 0.56 -9.66 -16.65
CA LEU A 201 0.53 -8.57 -17.63
C LEU A 201 -0.80 -8.51 -18.39
N ALA A 202 -1.42 -9.66 -18.70
CA ALA A 202 -2.75 -9.71 -19.29
C ALA A 202 -3.80 -9.07 -18.37
N GLU A 203 -3.79 -9.40 -17.08
CA GLU A 203 -4.68 -8.77 -16.08
C GLU A 203 -4.43 -7.26 -15.96
N VAL A 204 -3.16 -6.83 -15.95
CA VAL A 204 -2.80 -5.40 -15.93
C VAL A 204 -3.35 -4.67 -17.17
N THR A 205 -3.27 -5.28 -18.35
CA THR A 205 -3.81 -4.67 -19.59
C THR A 205 -5.33 -4.48 -19.53
N GLU A 206 -6.07 -5.41 -18.92
CA GLU A 206 -7.50 -5.21 -18.68
C GLU A 206 -7.77 -4.06 -17.70
N LEU A 207 -6.95 -3.94 -16.64
CA LEU A 207 -7.05 -2.89 -15.65
C LEU A 207 -6.73 -1.49 -16.20
N GLU A 208 -5.90 -1.38 -17.25
CA GLU A 208 -5.64 -0.09 -17.93
C GLU A 208 -6.90 0.57 -18.48
N ALA A 209 -7.95 -0.21 -18.77
CA ALA A 209 -9.23 0.32 -19.23
C ALA A 209 -10.09 0.93 -18.10
N ASP A 210 -9.73 0.72 -16.83
CA ASP A 210 -10.49 1.27 -15.70
C ASP A 210 -10.13 2.75 -15.48
N PRO A 211 -11.06 3.71 -15.68
CA PRO A 211 -10.77 5.13 -15.53
C PRO A 211 -10.40 5.52 -14.09
N ARG A 212 -10.76 4.71 -13.09
CA ARG A 212 -10.34 4.91 -11.70
C ARG A 212 -8.84 4.69 -11.53
N LEU A 213 -8.20 3.98 -12.46
CA LEU A 213 -6.75 3.81 -12.52
C LEU A 213 -6.00 4.86 -13.35
N SER A 214 -6.73 5.79 -13.96
CA SER A 214 -6.15 6.83 -14.82
C SER A 214 -5.13 7.66 -14.05
N GLY A 215 -3.85 7.55 -14.46
CA GLY A 215 -2.64 8.21 -13.97
C GLY A 215 -1.96 7.59 -12.73
N TYR A 216 -2.30 6.36 -12.30
CA TYR A 216 -1.62 5.77 -11.11
C TYR A 216 -0.19 5.69 -11.48
N HIS A 217 0.73 6.18 -10.67
CA HIS A 217 2.12 5.94 -10.98
C HIS A 217 2.45 4.44 -10.81
N TYR A 218 1.77 3.73 -9.89
CA TYR A 218 1.99 2.29 -9.70
C TYR A 218 1.47 1.40 -10.83
N LEU A 219 0.45 1.82 -11.61
CA LEU A 219 -0.04 1.04 -12.76
C LEU A 219 1.04 0.86 -13.85
N PRO A 220 1.59 1.94 -14.46
CA PRO A 220 2.67 1.83 -15.42
C PRO A 220 3.97 1.32 -14.78
N ALA A 221 4.24 1.57 -13.48
CA ALA A 221 5.42 1.00 -12.81
C ALA A 221 5.35 -0.53 -12.69
N ILE A 222 4.19 -1.09 -12.28
CA ILE A 222 3.97 -2.55 -12.23
C ILE A 222 4.06 -3.14 -13.63
N LYS A 223 3.40 -2.51 -14.61
CA LYS A 223 3.46 -2.95 -16.02
C LYS A 223 4.90 -2.97 -16.53
N ALA A 224 5.68 -1.93 -16.24
CA ALA A 224 7.09 -1.84 -16.62
C ALA A 224 7.92 -2.98 -16.02
N ASP A 225 7.74 -3.29 -14.73
CA ASP A 225 8.46 -4.40 -14.09
C ASP A 225 8.09 -5.76 -14.70
N LEU A 226 6.82 -6.02 -14.99
CA LEU A 226 6.37 -7.25 -15.64
C LEU A 226 6.93 -7.41 -17.05
N LEU A 227 6.95 -6.32 -17.83
CA LEU A 227 7.55 -6.29 -19.17
C LEU A 227 9.06 -6.54 -19.11
N ARG A 228 9.76 -5.89 -18.16
CA ARG A 228 11.19 -6.10 -17.91
C ARG A 228 11.50 -7.55 -17.58
N ARG A 229 10.76 -8.16 -16.64
CA ARG A 229 10.89 -9.58 -16.25
C ARG A 229 10.61 -10.54 -17.40
N SER A 230 9.86 -10.10 -18.41
CA SER A 230 9.56 -10.84 -19.64
C SER A 230 10.53 -10.54 -20.79
N GLY A 231 11.58 -9.75 -20.57
CA GLY A 231 12.57 -9.37 -21.59
C GLY A 231 12.10 -8.31 -22.60
N ARG A 232 10.92 -7.70 -22.39
CA ARG A 232 10.33 -6.69 -23.28
C ARG A 232 10.82 -5.28 -22.90
N PHE A 233 12.13 -5.06 -23.01
CA PHE A 233 12.81 -3.88 -22.44
C PHE A 233 12.36 -2.54 -23.04
N ALA A 234 12.16 -2.46 -24.36
CA ALA A 234 11.71 -1.22 -25.00
C ALA A 234 10.31 -0.79 -24.53
N GLU A 235 9.40 -1.74 -24.36
CA GLU A 235 8.05 -1.49 -23.84
C GLU A 235 8.08 -1.16 -22.35
N ALA A 236 8.95 -1.83 -21.58
CA ALA A 236 9.19 -1.51 -20.18
C ALA A 236 9.70 -0.08 -20.00
N ALA A 237 10.61 0.38 -20.87
CA ALA A 237 11.13 1.75 -20.85
C ALA A 237 10.01 2.79 -21.02
N GLY A 238 9.11 2.61 -22.00
CA GLY A 238 7.97 3.51 -22.19
C GLY A 238 7.02 3.54 -20.98
N CYS A 239 6.84 2.41 -20.30
CA CYS A 239 6.05 2.36 -19.07
C CYS A 239 6.76 3.04 -17.88
N TYR A 240 8.09 2.89 -17.74
CA TYR A 240 8.85 3.61 -16.71
C TYR A 240 8.85 5.13 -16.95
N GLU A 241 8.90 5.59 -18.20
CA GLU A 241 8.76 7.02 -18.55
C GLU A 241 7.40 7.58 -18.10
N GLU A 242 6.32 6.84 -18.32
CA GLU A 242 4.99 7.25 -17.85
C GLU A 242 4.89 7.23 -16.31
N ALA A 243 5.48 6.22 -15.65
CA ALA A 243 5.54 6.17 -14.20
C ALA A 243 6.30 7.37 -13.60
N LEU A 244 7.41 7.77 -14.22
CA LEU A 244 8.17 8.97 -13.83
C LEU A 244 7.32 10.23 -13.93
N ARG A 245 6.54 10.40 -15.00
CA ARG A 245 5.68 11.57 -15.21
C ARG A 245 4.58 11.73 -14.16
N LEU A 246 4.21 10.62 -13.50
CA LEU A 246 3.11 10.56 -12.53
C LEU A 246 3.57 10.53 -11.06
N THR A 247 4.89 10.56 -10.81
CA THR A 247 5.50 10.42 -9.49
C THR A 247 6.06 11.76 -9.02
N ASP A 248 5.73 12.18 -7.79
CA ASP A 248 6.22 13.43 -7.19
C ASP A 248 7.18 13.20 -6.01
N ASN A 249 7.40 11.94 -5.59
CA ASN A 249 8.36 11.59 -4.56
C ASN A 249 9.76 11.45 -5.18
N GLU A 250 10.74 12.21 -4.69
CA GLU A 250 12.08 12.27 -5.30
C GLU A 250 12.85 10.95 -5.16
N VAL A 251 12.61 10.19 -4.08
CA VAL A 251 13.23 8.88 -3.87
C VAL A 251 12.65 7.84 -4.83
N GLU A 252 11.34 7.86 -5.05
CA GLU A 252 10.71 6.99 -6.06
C GLU A 252 11.09 7.41 -7.49
N LEU A 253 11.18 8.72 -7.77
CA LEU A 253 11.67 9.23 -9.07
C LEU A 253 13.08 8.74 -9.38
N ALA A 254 14.00 8.84 -8.42
CA ALA A 254 15.37 8.36 -8.59
C ALA A 254 15.41 6.86 -8.90
N PHE A 255 14.63 6.05 -8.16
CA PHE A 255 14.50 4.61 -8.40
C PHE A 255 13.95 4.30 -9.80
N LEU A 256 12.87 4.98 -10.22
CA LEU A 256 12.28 4.77 -11.54
C LEU A 256 13.22 5.20 -12.67
N ALA A 257 14.02 6.26 -12.46
CA ALA A 257 15.01 6.72 -13.42
C ALA A 257 16.17 5.73 -13.60
N GLU A 258 16.64 5.12 -12.49
CA GLU A 258 17.62 4.03 -12.52
C GLU A 258 17.08 2.84 -13.34
N ARG A 259 15.85 2.41 -13.05
CA ARG A 259 15.20 1.33 -13.82
C ARG A 259 15.05 1.65 -15.30
N LEU A 260 14.67 2.88 -15.65
CA LEU A 260 14.60 3.31 -17.03
C LEU A 260 15.96 3.26 -17.74
N ALA A 261 17.04 3.67 -17.06
CA ALA A 261 18.39 3.60 -17.60
C ALA A 261 18.80 2.15 -17.90
N GLU A 262 18.57 1.23 -16.95
CA GLU A 262 18.81 -0.21 -17.15
C GLU A 262 18.09 -0.76 -18.39
N MET A 263 16.83 -0.33 -18.63
CA MET A 263 16.06 -0.80 -19.79
C MET A 263 16.65 -0.33 -21.11
N ARG A 264 17.13 0.92 -21.15
CA ARG A 264 17.72 1.52 -22.36
C ARG A 264 19.09 0.92 -22.67
N GLU A 265 19.90 0.64 -21.66
CA GLU A 265 21.19 -0.03 -21.82
C GLU A 265 20.99 -1.46 -22.34
N THR A 266 20.11 -2.24 -21.71
CA THR A 266 19.87 -3.64 -22.09
C THR A 266 19.23 -3.77 -23.48
N GLY A 267 18.30 -2.88 -23.82
CA GLY A 267 17.65 -2.85 -25.13
C GLY A 267 18.55 -2.38 -26.28
N SER A 268 19.71 -1.80 -25.99
CA SER A 268 20.69 -1.40 -27.01
C SER A 268 21.69 -2.50 -27.38
N VAL A 269 21.75 -3.57 -26.60
CA VAL A 269 22.71 -4.67 -26.73
C VAL A 269 22.12 -5.93 -27.39
N GLY A 270 20.79 -6.03 -27.49
CA GLY A 270 20.06 -7.16 -28.12
C GLY A 270 19.49 -6.80 -29.49
#